data_AF-A0AAP2SM42-F1
#
_entry.id   AF-A0AAP2SM42-F1
#
_cell.length_a   1.000
_cell.length_b   1.000
_cell.length_c   1.000
_cell.angle_alpha   90.00
_cell.angle_beta   90.00
_cell.angle_gamma   90.00
#
_symmetry.space_group_name_H-M   'P 1'
#
loop_
_entity.id
_entity.type
_entity.pdbx_description
1 polymer ?
#
loop_
_entity_poly.entity_id
_entity_poly.type
_entity_poly.pdbx_seq_one_letter_code
_entity_poly.pdbx_strand_id
1 'polypeptide(L)'
;MADDDLLATLDALIGANQDRRGALLPLLHAIQAQFGYIPDAAVPRLAQALRQSRADIDGVISFYRDFRRTPPRAHTLRLCRAESCQAMGADTLAHLLDHALAADGPVACEPVYCLGACACSPALELDGRLHARVTPDRLLELLARLEQQP
;
A
#
# COMPACT_ATOMS: atom_id res chain seq x y z
N MET A 1 18.22 12.18 -1.28
CA MET A 1 18.52 11.36 -2.48
C MET A 1 18.67 12.34 -3.63
N ALA A 2 19.83 12.36 -4.30
CA ALA A 2 20.02 13.26 -5.44
C ALA A 2 19.10 12.84 -6.59
N ASP A 3 18.54 13.79 -7.33
CA ASP A 3 17.60 13.54 -8.44
C ASP A 3 18.17 12.57 -9.49
N ASP A 4 19.50 12.57 -9.65
CA ASP A 4 20.24 11.71 -10.58
C ASP A 4 20.20 10.21 -10.17
N ASP A 5 20.23 9.91 -8.87
CA ASP A 5 20.19 8.54 -8.33
C ASP A 5 18.79 7.93 -8.48
N LEU A 6 17.75 8.76 -8.35
CA LEU A 6 16.37 8.38 -8.61
C LEU A 6 16.18 7.96 -10.08
N LEU A 7 16.65 8.79 -11.02
CA LEU A 7 16.50 8.54 -12.44
C LEU A 7 17.27 7.29 -12.89
N ALA A 8 18.50 7.10 -12.40
CA ALA A 8 19.29 5.90 -12.68
C ALA A 8 18.59 4.62 -12.18
N THR A 9 18.01 4.66 -10.99
CA THR A 9 17.28 3.53 -10.42
C THR A 9 16.01 3.22 -11.25
N LEU A 10 15.26 4.23 -11.67
CA LEU A 10 14.10 4.07 -12.55
C LEU A 10 14.47 3.39 -13.87
N ASP A 11 15.59 3.79 -14.48
CA ASP A 11 16.07 3.19 -15.73
C ASP A 11 16.46 1.73 -15.59
N ALA A 12 17.11 1.37 -14.49
CA ALA A 12 17.45 -0.02 -14.19
C ALA A 12 16.18 -0.88 -14.07
N LEU A 13 15.16 -0.39 -13.35
CA LEU A 13 13.88 -1.10 -13.19
C LEU A 13 13.14 -1.27 -14.52
N ILE A 14 13.11 -0.22 -15.34
CA ILE A 14 12.52 -0.22 -16.68
C ILE A 14 13.24 -1.23 -17.58
N GLY A 15 14.57 -1.14 -17.65
CA GLY A 15 15.40 -2.03 -18.47
C GLY A 15 15.19 -3.50 -18.14
N ALA A 16 15.00 -3.84 -16.86
CA ALA A 16 14.78 -5.22 -16.42
C ALA A 16 13.39 -5.80 -16.76
N ASN A 17 12.39 -4.98 -17.08
CA ASN A 17 10.99 -5.43 -17.18
C ASN A 17 10.22 -4.98 -18.44
N GLN A 18 10.74 -4.03 -19.23
CA GLN A 18 10.01 -3.40 -20.34
C GLN A 18 9.54 -4.38 -21.43
N ASP A 19 10.28 -5.47 -21.67
CA ASP A 19 9.96 -6.43 -22.73
C ASP A 19 8.86 -7.44 -22.35
N ARG A 20 8.35 -7.36 -21.11
CA ARG A 20 7.28 -8.23 -20.64
C ARG A 20 5.95 -7.78 -21.24
N ARG A 21 5.12 -8.73 -21.68
CA ARG A 21 3.73 -8.41 -22.04
C ARG A 21 3.01 -7.83 -20.83
N GLY A 22 2.40 -6.65 -21.00
CA GLY A 22 1.73 -5.96 -19.90
C GLY A 22 2.68 -5.42 -18.82
N ALA A 23 3.88 -4.95 -19.22
CA ALA A 23 4.94 -4.53 -18.29
C ALA A 23 4.57 -3.40 -17.31
N LEU A 24 3.55 -2.57 -17.62
CA LEU A 24 3.22 -1.39 -16.81
C LEU A 24 2.91 -1.73 -15.35
N LEU A 25 2.00 -2.68 -15.08
CA LEU A 25 1.66 -3.06 -13.70
C LEU A 25 2.86 -3.61 -12.92
N PRO A 26 3.61 -4.62 -13.44
CA PRO A 26 4.83 -5.10 -12.81
C PRO A 26 5.87 -4.00 -12.56
N LEU A 27 6.02 -3.05 -13.49
CA LEU A 27 6.93 -1.92 -13.33
C LEU A 27 6.48 -0.99 -12.21
N LEU A 28 5.20 -0.63 -12.15
CA LEU A 28 4.66 0.19 -11.06
C LEU A 28 4.84 -0.50 -9.70
N HIS A 29 4.62 -1.82 -9.62
CA HIS A 29 4.91 -2.58 -8.39
C HIS A 29 6.39 -2.56 -8.01
N ALA A 30 7.29 -2.73 -8.98
CA ALA A 30 8.74 -2.69 -8.71
C ALA A 30 9.20 -1.30 -8.27
N ILE A 31 8.71 -0.24 -8.91
CA ILE A 31 8.98 1.16 -8.53
C ILE A 31 8.47 1.43 -7.12
N GLN A 32 7.23 1.04 -6.80
CA GLN A 32 6.67 1.23 -5.47
C GLN A 32 7.39 0.40 -4.41
N ALA A 33 7.82 -0.82 -4.72
CA ALA A 33 8.62 -1.63 -3.80
C ALA A 33 9.97 -0.98 -3.49
N GLN A 34 10.57 -0.30 -4.48
CA GLN A 34 11.86 0.38 -4.33
C GLN A 34 11.76 1.70 -3.56
N PHE A 35 10.73 2.51 -3.83
CA PHE A 35 10.62 3.87 -3.29
C PHE A 35 9.53 4.05 -2.22
N GLY A 36 8.65 3.06 -2.03
CA GLY A 36 7.46 3.15 -1.18
C GLY A 36 6.26 3.86 -1.83
N TYR A 37 6.48 4.53 -2.97
CA TYR A 37 5.47 5.24 -3.76
C TYR A 37 5.91 5.31 -5.23
N ILE A 38 5.09 5.89 -6.10
CA ILE A 38 5.41 6.18 -7.51
C ILE A 38 5.82 7.64 -7.64
N PRO A 39 7.12 7.95 -7.85
CA PRO A 39 7.58 9.31 -8.07
C PRO A 39 7.00 9.89 -9.37
N ASP A 40 6.68 11.18 -9.39
CA ASP A 40 6.16 11.83 -10.60
C ASP A 40 7.13 11.74 -11.79
N ALA A 41 8.43 11.70 -11.51
CA ALA A 41 9.48 11.48 -12.51
C ALA A 41 9.35 10.11 -13.21
N ALA A 42 8.70 9.11 -12.61
CA ALA A 42 8.52 7.79 -13.23
C ALA A 42 7.57 7.82 -14.43
N VAL A 43 6.53 8.67 -14.40
CA VAL A 43 5.49 8.74 -15.44
C VAL A 43 6.07 9.05 -16.83
N PRO A 44 6.86 10.13 -17.04
CA PRO A 44 7.44 10.40 -18.36
C PRO A 44 8.43 9.32 -18.82
N ARG A 45 9.16 8.67 -17.91
CA ARG A 45 10.11 7.58 -18.25
C ARG A 45 9.37 6.33 -18.73
N LEU A 46 8.33 5.92 -17.99
CA LEU A 46 7.48 4.80 -18.36
C LEU A 46 6.74 5.06 -19.68
N ALA A 47 6.26 6.28 -19.89
CA ALA A 47 5.58 6.68 -21.14
C ALA A 47 6.49 6.46 -22.36
N GLN A 48 7.74 6.91 -22.25
CA GLN A 48 8.74 6.75 -23.30
C GLN A 48 9.09 5.27 -23.52
N ALA A 49 9.39 4.52 -22.45
CA ALA A 49 9.84 3.14 -22.56
C ALA A 49 8.74 2.20 -23.12
N LEU A 50 7.50 2.38 -22.67
CA LEU A 50 6.39 1.51 -23.05
C LEU A 50 5.63 2.00 -24.31
N ARG A 51 5.99 3.17 -24.85
CA ARG A 51 5.28 3.85 -25.96
C ARG A 51 3.79 4.05 -25.65
N GLN A 52 3.50 4.53 -24.45
CA GLN A 52 2.16 4.85 -23.97
C GLN A 52 2.05 6.34 -23.63
N SER A 53 0.85 6.91 -23.61
CA SER A 53 0.70 8.31 -23.21
C SER A 53 0.88 8.45 -21.70
N ARG A 54 1.28 9.64 -21.24
CA ARG A 54 1.33 9.95 -19.80
C ARG A 54 -0.04 9.78 -19.14
N ALA A 55 -1.10 10.17 -19.86
CA ALA A 55 -2.48 10.04 -19.40
C ALA A 55 -2.90 8.57 -19.20
N ASP A 56 -2.45 7.65 -20.04
CA ASP A 56 -2.74 6.21 -19.86
C ASP A 56 -2.07 5.69 -18.58
N ILE A 57 -0.82 6.08 -18.35
CA ILE A 57 -0.07 5.68 -17.15
C ILE A 57 -0.68 6.28 -15.90
N ASP A 58 -1.01 7.58 -15.94
CA ASP A 58 -1.69 8.27 -14.85
C ASP A 58 -3.07 7.64 -14.57
N GLY A 59 -3.78 7.24 -15.63
CA GLY A 59 -5.03 6.49 -15.55
C GLY A 59 -4.87 5.17 -14.80
N VAL A 60 -3.83 4.39 -15.12
CA VAL A 60 -3.54 3.13 -14.40
C VAL A 60 -3.17 3.39 -12.93
N ILE A 61 -2.30 4.36 -12.65
CA ILE A 61 -1.91 4.70 -11.27
C ILE A 61 -3.11 5.14 -10.44
N SER A 62 -4.01 5.93 -11.02
CA SER A 62 -5.23 6.41 -10.33
C SER A 62 -6.32 5.33 -10.21
N PHE A 63 -6.37 4.38 -11.12
CA PHE A 63 -7.34 3.29 -11.11
C PHE A 63 -7.05 2.27 -10.01
N TYR A 64 -5.79 1.85 -9.84
CA TYR A 64 -5.40 0.89 -8.82
C TYR A 64 -5.07 1.58 -7.50
N ARG A 65 -5.95 1.41 -6.51
CA ARG A 65 -5.81 2.00 -5.17
C ARG A 65 -4.51 1.62 -4.44
N ASP A 66 -3.90 0.49 -4.79
CA ASP A 66 -2.64 0.06 -4.19
C ASP A 66 -1.44 0.93 -4.62
N PHE A 67 -1.52 1.68 -5.72
CA PHE A 67 -0.45 2.60 -6.12
C PHE A 67 -0.58 3.95 -5.43
N ARG A 68 0.52 4.42 -4.86
CA ARG A 68 0.61 5.67 -4.09
C ARG A 68 1.46 6.68 -4.84
N ARG A 69 1.07 7.96 -4.80
CA ARG A 69 1.87 9.07 -5.36
C ARG A 69 2.66 9.85 -4.33
N THR A 70 2.36 9.66 -3.06
CA THR A 70 3.03 10.32 -1.95
C THR A 70 3.79 9.29 -1.12
N PRO A 71 4.91 9.69 -0.49
CA PRO A 71 5.63 8.82 0.43
C PRO A 71 4.68 8.23 1.49
N PRO A 72 4.77 6.92 1.79
CA PRO A 72 3.92 6.32 2.79
C PRO A 72 4.33 6.76 4.20
N ARG A 73 3.40 6.64 5.16
CA ARG A 73 3.78 6.65 6.58
C ARG A 73 4.64 5.41 6.88
N ALA A 74 5.34 5.40 8.02
CA ALA A 74 6.26 4.31 8.38
C ALA A 74 5.58 2.94 8.38
N HIS A 75 4.31 2.88 8.79
CA HIS A 75 3.49 1.67 8.79
C HIS A 75 2.18 1.87 8.04
N THR A 76 1.69 0.80 7.41
CA THR A 76 0.35 0.74 6.81
C THR A 76 -0.46 -0.37 7.46
N LEU A 77 -1.60 -0.02 8.03
CA LEU A 77 -2.61 -0.94 8.53
C LEU A 77 -3.84 -0.90 7.61
N ARG A 78 -4.24 -2.06 7.08
CA ARG A 78 -5.45 -2.21 6.28
C ARG A 78 -6.48 -3.05 7.03
N LEU A 79 -7.54 -2.43 7.52
CA LEU A 79 -8.61 -3.15 8.22
C LEU A 79 -9.65 -3.67 7.22
N CYS A 80 -9.96 -4.97 7.27
CA CYS A 80 -11.02 -5.53 6.45
C CYS A 80 -12.39 -4.97 6.85
N ARG A 81 -13.04 -4.28 5.92
CA ARG A 81 -14.40 -3.73 6.06
C ARG A 81 -15.43 -4.49 5.22
N ALA A 82 -15.13 -5.72 4.79
CA ALA A 82 -16.11 -6.58 4.14
C ALA A 82 -17.06 -7.26 5.14
N GLU A 83 -18.16 -7.80 4.65
CA GLU A 83 -19.35 -8.21 5.41
C GLU A 83 -19.04 -9.28 6.47
N SER A 84 -18.19 -10.26 6.14
CA SER A 84 -17.79 -11.30 7.11
C SER A 84 -17.03 -10.71 8.31
N CYS A 85 -16.18 -9.71 8.07
CA CYS A 85 -15.45 -9.04 9.15
C CYS A 85 -16.36 -8.11 9.94
N GLN A 86 -17.27 -7.38 9.28
CA GLN A 86 -18.29 -6.57 9.96
C GLN A 86 -19.17 -7.41 10.88
N ALA A 87 -19.67 -8.57 10.41
CA ALA A 87 -20.47 -9.50 11.20
C ALA A 87 -19.73 -10.04 12.44
N MET A 88 -18.39 -10.02 12.42
CA MET A 88 -17.54 -10.46 13.53
C MET A 88 -16.97 -9.29 14.36
N GLY A 89 -17.48 -8.08 14.18
CA GLY A 89 -17.12 -6.92 15.02
C GLY A 89 -16.00 -6.03 14.48
N ALA A 90 -15.72 -6.04 13.18
CA ALA A 90 -14.72 -5.16 12.58
C ALA A 90 -15.02 -3.66 12.76
N ASP A 91 -16.29 -3.27 12.93
CA ASP A 91 -16.64 -1.87 13.21
C ASP A 91 -16.15 -1.41 14.59
N THR A 92 -16.16 -2.30 15.58
CA THR A 92 -15.53 -2.01 16.89
C THR A 92 -14.03 -1.78 16.74
N LEU A 93 -13.35 -2.59 15.92
CA LEU A 93 -11.92 -2.40 15.63
C LEU A 93 -11.66 -1.08 14.89
N ALA A 94 -12.54 -0.69 13.96
CA ALA A 94 -12.44 0.58 13.24
C ALA A 94 -12.54 1.77 14.20
N HIS A 95 -13.53 1.76 15.11
CA HIS A 95 -13.67 2.82 16.11
C HIS A 95 -12.45 2.93 17.04
N LEU A 96 -11.86 1.80 17.44
CA LEU A 96 -10.64 1.81 18.23
C LEU A 96 -9.46 2.41 17.47
N LEU A 97 -9.32 2.10 16.18
CA LEU A 97 -8.30 2.70 15.32
C LEU A 97 -8.50 4.20 15.15
N ASP A 98 -9.74 4.65 14.93
CA ASP A 98 -10.05 6.08 14.80
C ASP A 98 -9.63 6.85 16.06
N HIS A 99 -9.82 6.27 17.25
CA HIS A 99 -9.37 6.87 18.51
C HIS A 99 -7.86 6.78 18.72
N ALA A 100 -7.25 5.61 18.45
CA ALA A 100 -5.83 5.38 18.69
C ALA A 100 -4.91 6.14 17.71
N LEU A 101 -5.38 6.37 16.48
CA LEU A 101 -4.61 6.99 15.39
C LEU A 101 -5.10 8.41 15.07
N ALA A 102 -5.87 9.04 15.97
CA ALA A 102 -6.41 10.39 15.78
C ALA A 102 -5.33 11.48 15.66
N ALA A 103 -4.12 11.23 16.18
CA ALA A 103 -2.96 12.10 16.02
C ALA A 103 -2.15 11.71 14.78
N ASP A 104 -1.39 12.65 14.21
CA ASP A 104 -0.48 12.40 13.08
C ASP A 104 0.68 11.46 13.47
N GLY A 105 0.37 10.18 13.62
CA GLY A 105 1.28 9.12 14.00
C GLY A 105 1.94 8.41 12.82
N PRO A 106 2.87 7.48 13.08
CA PRO A 106 3.61 6.77 12.04
C PRO A 106 2.78 5.74 11.26
N VAL A 107 1.52 5.49 11.65
CA VAL A 107 0.65 4.47 11.06
C VAL A 107 -0.40 5.11 10.16
N ALA A 108 -0.42 4.73 8.88
CA ALA A 108 -1.53 4.99 7.98
C ALA A 108 -2.58 3.89 8.13
N CYS A 109 -3.84 4.25 8.38
CA CYS A 109 -4.95 3.29 8.44
C CYS A 109 -5.85 3.44 7.21
N GLU A 110 -6.06 2.33 6.50
CA GLU A 110 -6.87 2.29 5.29
C GLU A 110 -7.92 1.17 5.38
N PRO A 111 -9.13 1.37 4.82
CA PRO A 111 -10.07 0.28 4.65
C PRO A 111 -9.65 -0.62 3.48
N VAL A 112 -9.86 -1.94 3.63
CA VAL A 112 -9.76 -2.91 2.54
C VAL A 112 -11.03 -3.76 2.46
N TYR A 113 -11.45 -4.09 1.26
CA TYR A 113 -12.69 -4.83 1.02
C TYR A 113 -12.34 -6.29 0.70
N CYS A 114 -12.30 -7.09 1.77
CA CYS A 114 -11.94 -8.50 1.80
C CYS A 114 -10.44 -8.78 1.65
N LEU A 115 -9.90 -9.54 2.61
CA LEU A 115 -8.51 -10.04 2.62
C LEU A 115 -8.44 -11.54 2.33
N GLY A 116 -9.54 -12.16 1.87
CA GLY A 116 -9.61 -13.61 1.64
C GLY A 116 -9.58 -14.48 2.90
N ALA A 117 -9.65 -13.88 4.10
CA ALA A 117 -9.55 -14.56 5.39
C ALA A 117 -10.90 -14.70 6.12
N CYS A 118 -12.00 -14.81 5.38
CA CYS A 118 -13.37 -14.75 5.93
C CYS A 118 -13.65 -15.81 7.02
N ALA A 119 -13.08 -17.01 6.89
CA ALA A 119 -13.21 -18.08 7.90
C ALA A 119 -12.52 -17.77 9.24
N CYS A 120 -11.68 -16.74 9.26
CA CYS A 120 -10.91 -16.28 10.41
C CYS A 120 -11.14 -14.79 10.68
N SER A 121 -12.31 -14.25 10.33
CA SER A 121 -12.70 -12.87 10.65
C SER A 121 -12.70 -12.58 12.16
N PRO A 122 -12.50 -11.31 12.59
CA PRO A 122 -12.06 -10.16 11.80
C PRO A 122 -10.59 -10.26 11.37
N ALA A 123 -10.26 -9.68 10.22
CA ALA A 123 -8.91 -9.68 9.67
C ALA A 123 -8.41 -8.26 9.38
N LEU A 124 -7.10 -8.06 9.51
CA LEU A 124 -6.39 -6.87 9.04
C LEU A 124 -5.05 -7.28 8.42
N GLU A 125 -4.48 -6.40 7.62
CA GLU A 125 -3.11 -6.49 7.15
C GLU A 125 -2.29 -5.38 7.82
N LEU A 126 -1.08 -5.69 8.29
CA LEU A 126 -0.14 -4.72 8.82
C LEU A 126 1.20 -4.92 8.11
N ASP A 127 1.64 -3.90 7.36
CA ASP A 127 2.88 -3.91 6.57
C ASP A 127 3.00 -5.16 5.67
N GLY A 128 1.90 -5.50 4.98
CA GLY A 128 1.81 -6.66 4.09
C GLY A 128 1.65 -8.01 4.81
N ARG A 129 1.58 -8.03 6.14
CA ARG A 129 1.37 -9.25 6.94
C ARG A 129 -0.08 -9.37 7.38
N LEU A 130 -0.70 -10.50 7.04
CA LEU A 130 -2.08 -10.78 7.40
C LEU A 130 -2.20 -11.20 8.88
N HIS A 131 -3.15 -10.59 9.58
CA HIS A 131 -3.57 -10.92 10.94
C HIS A 131 -5.04 -11.30 10.94
N ALA A 132 -5.37 -12.45 11.52
CA ALA A 132 -6.73 -12.99 11.55
C ALA A 132 -7.20 -13.22 13.00
N ARG A 133 -8.52 -13.36 13.18
CA ARG A 133 -9.21 -13.47 14.48
C ARG A 133 -8.82 -12.32 15.42
N VAL A 134 -8.73 -11.12 14.86
CA VAL A 134 -8.25 -9.95 15.58
C VAL A 134 -9.32 -9.49 16.57
N THR A 135 -8.93 -9.43 17.84
CA THR A 135 -9.72 -8.84 18.93
C THR A 135 -9.25 -7.40 19.21
N PRO A 136 -10.04 -6.59 19.93
CA PRO A 136 -9.59 -5.29 20.45
C PRO A 136 -8.23 -5.34 21.15
N ASP A 137 -8.03 -6.30 22.07
CA ASP A 137 -6.78 -6.44 22.81
C ASP A 137 -5.61 -6.76 21.87
N ARG A 138 -5.84 -7.68 20.93
CA ARG A 138 -4.83 -8.06 19.93
C ARG A 138 -4.45 -6.89 19.03
N LEU A 139 -5.42 -6.05 18.67
CA LEU A 139 -5.19 -4.84 17.89
C LEU A 139 -4.31 -3.85 18.66
N LEU A 140 -4.63 -3.58 19.92
CA LEU A 140 -3.84 -2.69 20.77
C LEU A 140 -2.42 -3.22 20.99
N GLU A 141 -2.26 -4.53 21.18
CA GLU A 141 -0.93 -5.17 21.22
C GLU A 141 -0.12 -4.95 19.95
N LEU A 142 -0.76 -5.00 18.77
CA LEU A 142 -0.08 -4.80 17.50
C LEU A 142 0.38 -3.34 17.37
N LEU A 143 -0.49 -2.38 17.71
CA LEU A 143 -0.16 -0.95 17.66
C LEU A 143 1.00 -0.60 18.62
N ALA A 144 0.97 -1.11 19.85
CA ALA A 144 2.03 -0.88 20.83
C ALA A 144 3.40 -1.42 20.39
N ARG A 145 3.45 -2.47 19.56
CA ARG A 145 4.71 -2.99 18.99
C ARG A 145 5.28 -2.09 17.90
N LEU A 146 4.44 -1.34 17.18
CA LEU A 146 4.88 -0.41 16.16
C LEU A 146 5.56 0.80 16.80
N GLU A 147 5.07 1.29 17.93
CA GLU A 147 5.71 2.39 18.68
C GLU A 147 7.14 2.04 19.15
N GLN A 148 7.46 0.75 19.25
CA GLN A 148 8.78 0.24 19.66
C GLN A 148 9.72 -0.03 18.49
N GLN A 149 9.23 0.05 17.25
CA GLN A 149 9.98 -0.18 16.03
C GLN A 149 10.15 1.16 15.29
N PRO A 150 11.34 1.78 15.33
CA PRO A 150 11.58 3.05 14.66
C PRO A 150 11.64 2.92 13.13
#